data_AF-A0A9W6QVN0-F1
#
_entry.id   AF-A0A9W6QVN0-F1
#
_cell.length_a   1.000
_cell.length_b   1.000
_cell.length_c   1.000
_cell.angle_alpha   90.00
_cell.angle_beta   90.00
_cell.angle_gamma   90.00
#
_symmetry.space_group_name_H-M   'P 1'
#
loop_
_entity.id
_entity.type
_entity.pdbx_description
1 polymer ?
#
loop_
_entity_poly.entity_id
_entity_poly.type
_entity_poly.pdbx_seq_one_letter_code
_entity_poly.pdbx_strand_id
1 'polypeptide(L)' 'MPRRNECPECLGSGLAPNRKDFCPRCGGIGQIPRVRALFLAPLTLGRTQA' A
#
# COMPACT_ATOMS: atom_id res chain seq x y z
N MET A 1 -9.75 -19.82 10.71
CA MET A 1 -8.42 -19.20 10.56
C MET A 1 -8.50 -18.13 9.47
N PRO A 2 -8.15 -16.85 9.71
CA PRO A 2 -7.87 -15.97 8.58
C PRO A 2 -6.39 -15.56 8.59
N ARG A 3 -5.65 -16.14 7.65
CA ARG A 3 -4.37 -15.64 7.14
C ARG A 3 -4.64 -14.56 6.07
N ARG A 4 -5.51 -13.60 6.37
CA ARG A 4 -5.95 -12.65 5.34
C ARG A 4 -5.33 -11.28 5.57
N ASN A 5 -4.47 -10.90 4.64
CA ASN A 5 -4.11 -9.53 4.34
C ASN A 5 -5.32 -8.76 3.75
N GLU A 6 -6.54 -9.04 4.20
CA GLU A 6 -7.71 -8.28 3.80
C GLU A 6 -7.54 -6.84 4.29
N CYS A 7 -7.93 -5.90 3.44
CA CYS A 7 -7.98 -4.52 3.85
C CYS A 7 -9.05 -4.37 4.94
N PRO A 8 -8.71 -3.91 6.16
CA PRO A 8 -9.66 -3.78 7.25
C PRO A 8 -10.69 -2.68 6.99
N GLU A 9 -10.40 -1.75 6.07
CA GLU A 9 -11.29 -0.63 5.75
C GLU A 9 -12.41 -1.03 4.80
N CYS A 10 -12.11 -1.87 3.80
CA CYS A 10 -13.12 -2.35 2.84
C CYS A 10 -13.50 -3.82 3.04
N LEU A 11 -12.92 -4.50 4.04
CA LEU A 11 -13.18 -5.89 4.40
C LEU A 11 -13.06 -6.86 3.21
N GLY A 12 -12.09 -6.62 2.31
CA GLY A 12 -11.95 -7.42 1.09
C GLY A 12 -12.71 -6.90 -0.13
N SER A 13 -13.59 -5.91 0.04
CA SER A 13 -14.46 -5.42 -1.05
C SER A 13 -13.74 -4.57 -2.10
N GLY A 14 -12.58 -4.01 -1.78
CA GLY A 14 -11.83 -3.12 -2.68
C GLY A 14 -12.44 -1.74 -2.88
N LEU A 15 -13.68 -1.50 -2.45
CA LEU A 15 -14.37 -0.23 -2.63
C LEU A 15 -14.36 0.62 -1.35
N ALA A 16 -14.38 1.95 -1.53
CA ALA A 16 -14.57 2.88 -0.44
C ALA A 16 -15.93 2.62 0.25
N PRO A 17 -16.10 2.99 1.53
CA PRO A 17 -17.38 2.83 2.25
C PRO A 17 -18.54 3.56 1.55
N ASN A 18 -18.24 4.64 0.82
CA ASN A 18 -19.21 5.37 0.00
C ASN A 18 -19.54 4.70 -1.34
N ARG A 19 -18.87 3.59 -1.69
CA ARG A 19 -19.01 2.79 -2.93
C ARG A 19 -18.90 3.57 -4.26
N LYS A 20 -18.51 4.85 -4.21
CA LYS A 20 -18.31 5.71 -5.38
C LYS A 20 -16.89 5.62 -5.93
N ASP A 21 -15.93 5.36 -5.05
CA ASP A 21 -14.51 5.36 -5.37
C ASP A 21 -13.82 4.09 -4.88
N PHE A 22 -12.62 3.83 -5.40
CA PHE A 22 -11.77 2.74 -4.94
C PHE A 22 -11.32 2.98 -3.49
N CYS A 23 -11.16 1.91 -2.70
CA CYS A 23 -10.74 2.03 -1.31
C CYS A 23 -9.36 2.72 -1.24
N PRO A 24 -9.22 3.86 -0.56
CA PRO A 24 -7.96 4.62 -0.54
C PRO A 24 -6.85 3.88 0.19
N ARG A 25 -7.18 2.94 1.08
CA ARG A 25 -6.18 2.14 1.81
C ARG A 25 -5.55 1.02 1.00
N CYS A 26 -6.32 0.34 0.16
CA CYS A 26 -5.81 -0.75 -0.67
C CYS A 26 -5.78 -0.42 -2.16
N GLY A 27 -6.20 0.79 -2.55
CA GLY A 27 -6.24 1.23 -3.95
C GLY A 27 -7.17 0.43 -4.84
N GLY A 28 -8.23 -0.20 -4.32
CA GLY A 28 -9.11 -1.06 -5.12
C GLY A 28 -8.85 -2.56 -4.97
N ILE A 29 -7.72 -2.96 -4.37
CA ILE A 29 -7.24 -4.35 -4.41
C ILE A 29 -8.04 -5.28 -3.47
N GLY A 30 -8.72 -4.71 -2.46
CA GLY A 30 -9.39 -5.48 -1.40
C GLY A 30 -8.44 -6.13 -0.39
N GLN A 31 -7.16 -6.18 -0.71
CA GLN A 31 -6.11 -6.73 0.15
C GLN A 31 -4.96 -5.73 0.26
N ILE A 32 -4.36 -5.63 1.44
CA ILE A 32 -3.19 -4.80 1.67
C ILE A 32 -1.96 -5.71 1.55
N PRO A 33 -1.24 -5.70 0.40
CA PRO A 33 0.04 -6.39 0.35
C PRO A 33 0.95 -5.75 1.40
N ARG A 34 1.66 -6.57 2.18
CA ARG A 34 2.77 -6.07 3.01
C ARG A 34 3.87 -5.66 2.05
N VAL A 35 3.76 -4.45 1.50
CA VAL A 35 4.88 -3.83 0.81
C VAL A 35 5.88 -3.54 1.92
N ARG A 36 6.89 -4.40 2.04
CA ARG A 36 8.13 -3.99 2.70
C ARG A 36 8.61 -2.82 1.88
N ALA A 37 8.31 -1.61 2.34
CA ALA A 37 8.94 -0.42 1.83
C ALA A 37 10.43 -0.64 2.06
N LEU A 38 11.10 -1.15 1.02
CA LEU A 38 12.50 -0.86 0.80
C LEU A 38 12.50 0.65 0.65
N PHE A 39 12.63 1.34 1.79
CA PHE A 39 13.12 2.70 1.84
C PHE A 39 14.48 2.63 1.16
N LEU A 40 14.46 2.70 -0.17
CA LEU A 40 15.59 3.12 -0.96
C LEU A 40 15.78 4.57 -0.54
N ALA A 41 16.44 4.74 0.61
CA ALA A 41 17.16 5.95 0.92
C ALA A 41 17.89 6.30 -0.38
N PRO A 42 17.71 7.50 -0.95
CA PRO A 42 18.45 7.84 -2.13
C PRO A 42 19.92 7.69 -1.77
N LEU A 43 20.60 6.73 -2.41
CA LEU A 43 22.05 6.74 -2.52
C LEU A 43 22.43 7.93 -3.40
N THR A 44 22.10 9.15 -2.97
CA THR A 44 22.89 10.32 -3.31
C THR A 44 24.12 10.28 -2.41
N LEU A 45 24.90 9.19 -2.52
CA LEU A 45 26.30 9.25 -2.15
C LEU A 45 26.91 10.20 -3.19
N GLY A 46 27.28 11.37 -2.68
CA GLY A 46 27.55 12.57 -3.43
C GLY A 46 28.45 12.37 -4.65
N ARG A 47 28.03 13.05 -5.72
CA ARG A 47 28.89 13.64 -6.74
C ARG A 47 30.28 13.95 -6.16
N THR A 48 31.31 13.46 -6.85
CA THR A 48 32.63 14.08 -7.03
C THR A 48 32.73 15.46 -6.40
N GLN A 49 33.57 15.58 -5.36
CA GLN A 49 34.20 16.83 -4.99
C GLN A 49 35.57 16.90 -5.68
N ALA A 50 35.88 18.12 -6.10
CA ALA A 50 36.94 18.56 -7.01
C ALA A 50 38.34 18.02 -6.75
#